data_AF-A0A103EDV7-F1
#
_entry.id   AF-A0A103EDV7-F1
#
_cell.length_a   1.000
_cell.length_b   1.000
_cell.length_c   1.000
_cell.angle_alpha   90.00
_cell.angle_beta   90.00
_cell.angle_gamma   90.00
#
_symmetry.space_group_name_H-M   'P 1'
#
loop_
_entity.id
_entity.type
_entity.pdbx_description
1 polymer ?
#
loop_
_entity_poly.entity_id
_entity_poly.type
_entity_poly.pdbx_seq_one_letter_code
_entity_poly.pdbx_strand_id
1 'polypeptide(L)'
;MKKHLQPAQLAVGLVTLLVATQAFAVDTGSSSLNSLHTWLLLWIPMGCIIIIMGLGVGVLAHFIKLHQLVNPVIGLIIIGAASTIAGFFGLGT
;
A
#
# COMPACT_ATOMS: atom_id res chain seq x y z
N MET A 1 -30.52 33.51 38.72
CA MET A 1 -29.19 33.04 39.20
C MET A 1 -28.17 33.23 38.10
N LYS A 2 -27.28 34.23 38.20
CA LYS A 2 -26.17 34.41 37.25
C LYS A 2 -25.14 33.31 37.56
N LYS A 3 -24.98 32.35 36.65
CA LYS A 3 -23.95 31.29 36.78
C LYS A 3 -22.58 31.96 36.59
N HIS A 4 -21.87 32.19 37.68
CA HIS A 4 -20.48 32.64 37.62
C HIS A 4 -19.62 31.45 37.19
N LEU A 5 -19.32 31.38 35.89
CA LEU A 5 -18.33 30.44 35.37
C LEU A 5 -17.00 30.77 36.02
N GLN A 6 -16.47 29.82 36.80
CA GLN A 6 -15.15 29.96 37.38
C GLN A 6 -14.10 29.91 36.26
N PRO A 7 -13.08 30.78 36.27
CA PRO A 7 -12.06 30.82 35.23
C PRO A 7 -11.34 29.48 35.02
N ALA A 8 -11.24 28.66 36.08
CA ALA A 8 -10.71 27.30 36.01
C ALA A 8 -11.54 26.38 35.09
N GLN A 9 -12.87 26.49 35.08
CA GLN A 9 -13.72 25.68 34.19
C GLN A 9 -13.58 26.10 32.73
N LEU A 10 -13.36 27.39 32.49
CA LEU A 10 -13.11 27.91 31.14
C LEU A 10 -11.75 27.42 30.60
N ALA A 11 -10.72 27.44 31.45
CA ALA A 11 -9.39 26.96 31.11
C ALA A 11 -9.40 25.45 30.80
N VAL A 12 -10.04 24.65 31.64
CA VAL A 12 -10.17 23.20 31.40
C VAL A 12 -10.95 22.91 30.12
N GLY A 13 -12.04 23.64 29.86
CA GLY A 13 -12.83 23.53 28.63
C GLY A 13 -12.04 23.90 27.36
N LEU A 14 -11.21 24.94 27.43
CA LEU A 14 -10.36 25.36 26.32
C LEU A 14 -9.26 24.33 26.02
N VAL A 15 -8.63 23.80 27.07
CA VAL A 15 -7.59 22.76 26.94
C VAL A 15 -8.19 21.46 26.40
N THR A 16 -9.37 21.05 26.87
CA THR A 16 -10.04 19.85 26.33
C THR A 16 -10.44 20.02 24.87
N LEU A 17 -10.92 21.19 24.46
CA LEU A 17 -11.20 21.49 23.05
C LEU A 17 -9.93 21.46 22.19
N LEU A 18 -8.82 22.03 22.68
CA LEU A 18 -7.55 22.05 21.95
C LEU A 18 -6.92 20.65 21.85
N VAL A 19 -7.08 19.80 22.85
CA VAL A 19 -6.63 18.40 22.80
C VAL A 19 -7.51 17.58 21.85
N ALA A 20 -8.82 17.83 21.86
CA ALA A 20 -9.75 17.15 20.95
C ALA A 20 -9.42 17.45 19.47
N THR A 21 -9.14 18.70 19.10
CA THR A 21 -8.80 19.03 17.70
C THR A 21 -7.50 18.39 17.23
N GLN A 22 -6.52 18.23 18.13
CA GLN A 22 -5.25 17.58 17.82
C GLN A 22 -5.42 16.06 17.62
N ALA A 23 -6.22 15.40 18.44
CA ALA A 23 -6.52 13.97 18.27
C ALA A 23 -7.18 13.69 16.90
N PHE A 24 -8.19 14.48 16.52
CA PHE A 24 -8.85 14.32 15.22
C PHE A 24 -7.94 14.61 14.02
N ALA A 25 -7.08 15.63 14.10
CA ALA A 25 -6.18 16.00 13.01
C ALA A 25 -4.99 15.03 12.86
N VAL A 26 -4.46 14.50 13.96
CA VAL A 26 -3.33 13.56 13.95
C VAL A 26 -3.79 12.17 13.49
N ASP A 27 -4.97 11.70 13.91
CA ASP A 27 -5.47 10.37 13.54
C ASP A 27 -5.88 10.28 12.07
N THR A 28 -6.45 11.36 11.48
CA THR A 28 -6.78 11.37 10.04
C THR A 28 -5.58 11.66 9.15
N GLY A 29 -4.65 12.52 9.57
CA GLY A 29 -3.44 12.83 8.81
C GLY A 29 -2.48 11.64 8.73
N SER A 30 -2.21 10.97 9.85
CA SER A 30 -1.36 9.78 9.88
C SER A 30 -1.98 8.60 9.13
N SER A 31 -3.28 8.37 9.27
CA SER A 31 -3.99 7.30 8.58
C SER A 31 -4.02 7.49 7.06
N SER A 32 -4.26 8.71 6.59
CA SER A 32 -4.28 9.01 5.15
C SER A 32 -2.89 8.91 4.51
N LEU A 33 -1.84 9.40 5.19
CA LEU A 33 -0.47 9.26 4.72
C LEU A 33 0.00 7.79 4.71
N ASN A 34 -0.36 7.01 5.74
CA ASN A 34 -0.02 5.59 5.78
C ASN A 34 -0.78 4.79 4.71
N SER A 35 -2.03 5.13 4.44
CA SER A 35 -2.82 4.52 3.37
C SER A 35 -2.23 4.79 1.99
N LEU A 36 -1.85 6.05 1.71
CA LEU A 36 -1.16 6.42 0.48
C LEU A 36 0.19 5.73 0.34
N HIS A 37 0.98 5.69 1.41
CA HIS A 37 2.26 5.00 1.45
C HIS A 37 2.11 3.50 1.13
N THR A 38 1.11 2.85 1.72
CA THR A 38 0.79 1.44 1.45
C THR A 38 0.32 1.24 0.02
N TRP A 39 -0.51 2.14 -0.51
CA TRP A 39 -0.96 2.08 -1.91
C TRP A 39 0.19 2.18 -2.91
N LEU A 40 1.10 3.12 -2.69
CA LEU A 40 2.22 3.37 -3.60
C LEU A 40 3.29 2.28 -3.54
N LEU A 41 3.60 1.77 -2.34
CA LEU A 41 4.70 0.83 -2.16
C LEU A 41 4.31 -0.65 -2.22
N LEU A 42 3.04 -0.98 -1.97
CA LEU A 42 2.60 -2.37 -1.92
C LEU A 42 1.66 -2.71 -3.08
N TRP A 43 0.57 -1.97 -3.22
CA TRP A 43 -0.49 -2.32 -4.18
C TRP A 43 -0.10 -2.08 -5.65
N ILE A 44 0.57 -0.97 -5.96
CA ILE A 44 1.04 -0.70 -7.32
C ILE A 44 2.07 -1.74 -7.79
N PRO A 45 3.15 -2.05 -7.02
CA PRO A 45 4.10 -3.08 -7.41
C PRO A 45 3.46 -4.46 -7.54
N MET A 46 2.56 -4.83 -6.61
CA MET A 46 1.80 -6.09 -6.70
C MET A 46 0.99 -6.19 -7.99
N GLY A 47 0.31 -5.12 -8.40
CA GLY A 47 -0.42 -5.06 -9.67
C GLY A 47 0.49 -5.32 -10.87
N CYS A 48 1.67 -4.67 -10.92
CA CYS A 48 2.64 -4.89 -11.99
C CYS A 48 3.15 -6.33 -12.04
N ILE A 49 3.45 -6.94 -10.88
CA ILE A 49 3.91 -8.32 -10.79
C ILE A 49 2.87 -9.29 -11.37
N ILE A 50 1.59 -9.11 -11.01
CA ILE A 50 0.49 -9.94 -11.50
C ILE A 50 0.34 -9.82 -13.03
N ILE A 51 0.45 -8.60 -13.58
CA ILE A 51 0.38 -8.37 -15.03
C ILE A 51 1.56 -9.06 -15.74
N ILE A 52 2.78 -8.91 -15.22
CA ILE A 52 3.98 -9.54 -15.80
C ILE A 52 3.88 -11.06 -15.73
N MET A 53 3.40 -11.62 -14.63
CA MET A 53 3.12 -13.06 -14.52
C MET A 53 2.07 -13.51 -15.52
N GLY A 54 0.97 -12.77 -15.66
CA GLY A 54 -0.08 -13.05 -16.65
C GLY A 54 0.44 -13.01 -18.09
N LEU A 55 1.30 -12.04 -18.42
CA LEU A 55 1.97 -11.97 -19.73
C LEU A 55 2.95 -13.13 -19.93
N GLY A 56 3.73 -13.50 -18.91
CA GLY A 56 4.62 -14.67 -18.96
C GLY A 56 3.84 -15.96 -19.22
N VAL A 57 2.74 -16.19 -18.51
CA VAL A 57 1.86 -17.35 -18.72
C VAL A 57 1.14 -17.27 -20.07
N GLY A 58 0.72 -16.08 -20.51
CA GLY A 58 0.11 -15.85 -21.82
C GLY A 58 1.08 -16.17 -22.97
N VAL A 59 2.36 -15.78 -22.84
CA VAL A 59 3.42 -16.16 -23.78
C VAL A 59 3.64 -17.67 -23.78
N LEU A 60 3.65 -18.30 -22.61
CA LEU A 60 3.73 -19.76 -22.50
C LEU A 60 2.56 -20.46 -23.20
N ALA A 61 1.33 -19.96 -23.01
CA ALA A 61 0.11 -20.54 -23.57
C ALA A 61 -0.07 -20.27 -25.07
N HIS A 62 0.34 -19.09 -25.56
CA HIS A 62 0.23 -18.72 -26.97
C HIS A 62 1.29 -19.39 -27.84
N PHE A 63 2.48 -19.66 -27.30
CA PHE A 63 3.60 -20.26 -28.01
C PHE A 63 3.79 -21.77 -27.73
N ILE A 64 2.73 -22.50 -27.38
CA ILE A 64 2.76 -23.97 -27.18
C ILE A 64 2.97 -24.67 -28.53
N LYS A 65 4.21 -24.67 -28.98
CA LYS A 65 4.86 -25.80 -29.63
C LYS A 65 5.94 -26.25 -28.65
N LEU A 66 5.60 -27.15 -27.73
CA LEU A 66 6.52 -27.71 -26.72
C LEU A 66 7.81 -28.31 -27.33
N HIS A 67 7.83 -28.55 -28.64
CA HIS A 67 9.02 -28.94 -29.39
C HIS A 67 10.12 -27.85 -29.43
N GLN A 68 9.77 -26.56 -29.29
CA GLN A 68 10.74 -25.47 -29.19
C GLN A 68 10.92 -25.07 -27.72
N LEU A 69 11.90 -25.70 -27.07
CA LEU A 69 12.29 -25.49 -25.66
C LEU A 69 12.55 -24.01 -25.30
N VAL A 70 12.84 -23.17 -26.29
CA VAL A 70 13.09 -21.72 -26.12
C VAL A 70 11.87 -20.99 -25.54
N ASN A 71 10.65 -21.34 -25.96
CA ASN A 71 9.44 -20.64 -25.54
C ASN A 71 9.12 -20.83 -24.04
N PRO A 72 9.19 -22.06 -23.46
CA PRO A 72 9.04 -22.24 -22.03
C PRO A 72 10.15 -21.59 -21.19
N VAL A 73 11.38 -21.56 -21.70
CA VAL A 73 12.50 -20.90 -21.03
C VAL A 73 12.27 -19.38 -20.92
N ILE A 74 11.78 -18.73 -21.98
CA ILE A 74 11.48 -17.29 -21.97
C ILE A 74 10.38 -16.98 -20.94
N GLY A 75 9.32 -17.79 -20.87
CA GLY A 75 8.27 -17.60 -19.87
C GLY A 75 8.76 -17.75 -18.43
N LEU A 76 9.64 -18.72 -18.17
CA LEU A 76 10.26 -18.92 -16.85
C LEU A 76 11.17 -17.75 -16.46
N ILE A 77 11.92 -17.17 -17.41
CA ILE A 77 12.75 -15.98 -17.17
C ILE A 77 11.87 -14.79 -16.78
N ILE A 78 10.74 -14.57 -17.46
CA ILE A 78 9.81 -13.47 -17.17
C ILE A 78 9.20 -13.63 -15.77
N ILE A 79 8.78 -14.85 -15.41
CA ILE A 79 8.21 -15.14 -14.08
C ILE A 79 9.28 -15.00 -12.98
N GLY A 80 10.50 -15.48 -13.23
CA GLY A 80 11.64 -15.31 -12.32
C GLY A 80 12.02 -13.84 -12.11
N ALA A 81 12.02 -13.03 -13.18
CA ALA A 81 12.24 -11.59 -13.09
C ALA A 81 11.15 -10.88 -12.27
N ALA A 82 9.88 -11.26 -12.46
CA ALA A 82 8.77 -10.75 -11.64
C ALA A 82 8.96 -11.07 -10.14
N SER A 83 9.47 -12.25 -9.81
CA SER A 83 9.79 -12.64 -8.42
C SER A 83 10.93 -11.81 -7.82
N THR A 84 11.98 -11.48 -8.59
CA THR A 84 13.03 -10.57 -8.10
C THR A 84 12.52 -9.16 -7.83
N ILE A 85 11.62 -8.65 -8.68
CA ILE A 85 10.96 -7.36 -8.46
C ILE A 85 10.13 -7.41 -7.18
N ALA A 86 9.35 -8.48 -6.96
CA ALA A 86 8.61 -8.68 -5.70
C ALA A 86 9.54 -8.65 -4.48
N GLY A 87 10.72 -9.26 -4.57
CA GLY A 87 11.75 -9.24 -3.53
C GLY A 87 12.32 -7.85 -3.24
N PHE A 88 12.53 -7.01 -4.27
CA PHE A 88 13.00 -5.63 -4.08
C PHE A 88 11.99 -4.73 -3.37
N PHE A 89 10.70 -5.02 -3.49
CA PHE A 89 9.62 -4.32 -2.79
C PHE A 89 9.22 -4.97 -1.45
N GLY A 90 9.99 -5.97 -0.96
CA GLY A 90 9.77 -6.59 0.34
C GLY A 90 8.54 -7.49 0.44
N LEU A 91 7.94 -7.91 -0.68
CA LEU A 91 6.70 -8.71 -0.72
C LEU A 91 6.91 -10.20 -0.40
N GLY A 92 8.04 -10.57 0.20
CA GLY A 92 8.44 -11.96 0.47
C GLY A 92 9.29 -12.15 1.73
N THR A 93 9.37 -11.13 2.59
CA THR A 93 9.98 -11.16 3.93
C THR A 93 8.94 -10.79 4.97
#